data_AF-A0A821ED65-F1
#
_entry.id   AF-A0A821ED65-F1
#
_cell.length_a   1.000
_cell.length_b   1.000
_cell.length_c   1.000
_cell.angle_alpha   90.00
_cell.angle_beta   90.00
_cell.angle_gamma   90.00
#
_symmetry.space_group_name_H-M   'P 1'
#
loop_
_entity.id
_entity.type
_entity.pdbx_description
1 polymer ?
#
loop_
_entity_poly.entity_id
_entity_poly.type
_entity_poly.pdbx_seq_one_letter_code
_entity_poly.pdbx_strand_id
1 'polypeptide(L)'
;CICLAGCSSAYTNTALPSGSFSGPTAFGLWDDLYIYLGTSESVYYGATGTYPNRNMIFEFYMAHFTSSTRYFHFQIVFNEASSNIVTYKYYQVADGGASATIGVQSSGSGYSMTYSVDSITLPYGSSTTNSPTLTLTFNTNTGSYSTSG
;
A
#
# COMPACT_ATOMS: atom_id res chain seq x y z
N CYS A 1 -4.55 -0.92 3.73
CA CYS A 1 -3.54 -2.01 3.79
C CYS A 1 -4.19 -3.34 3.36
N ILE A 2 -3.40 -4.40 3.13
CA ILE A 2 -3.88 -5.77 2.88
C ILE A 2 -3.30 -6.69 3.97
N CYS A 3 -4.16 -7.21 4.84
CA CYS A 3 -3.81 -8.23 5.83
C CYS A 3 -4.10 -9.62 5.25
N LEU A 4 -3.13 -10.53 5.30
CA LEU A 4 -3.29 -11.92 4.84
C LEU A 4 -3.78 -12.84 5.96
N ALA A 5 -3.60 -12.42 7.21
CA ALA A 5 -4.19 -12.99 8.41
C ALA A 5 -4.19 -11.94 9.53
N GLY A 6 -5.09 -12.06 10.51
CA GLY A 6 -5.02 -11.23 11.73
C GLY A 6 -5.20 -9.73 11.48
N CYS A 7 -6.28 -9.38 10.76
CA CYS A 7 -6.61 -8.00 10.39
C CYS A 7 -6.94 -7.11 11.59
N SER A 8 -6.75 -5.81 11.41
CA SER A 8 -7.01 -4.78 12.42
C SER A 8 -8.15 -3.84 11.98
N SER A 9 -8.78 -3.20 12.95
CA SER A 9 -9.63 -2.02 12.75
C SER A 9 -8.91 -0.71 13.09
N ALA A 10 -7.58 -0.74 13.27
CA ALA A 10 -6.79 0.42 13.60
C ALA A 10 -6.78 1.43 12.43
N TYR A 11 -7.33 2.61 12.71
CA TYR A 11 -7.34 3.76 11.81
C TYR A 11 -6.08 4.63 11.94
N THR A 12 -5.53 4.72 13.16
CA THR A 12 -4.27 5.42 13.41
C THR A 12 -3.08 4.58 13.00
N ASN A 13 -2.25 5.10 12.10
CA ASN A 13 -1.00 4.48 11.70
C ASN A 13 0.07 4.59 12.80
N THR A 14 0.99 3.64 12.82
CA THR A 14 2.14 3.61 13.73
C THR A 14 3.36 3.05 13.01
N ALA A 15 4.56 3.27 13.56
CA ALA A 15 5.75 2.56 13.10
C ALA A 15 5.55 1.02 13.12
N LEU A 16 6.21 0.33 12.20
CA LEU A 16 6.22 -1.13 12.13
C LEU A 16 7.36 -1.73 12.97
N PRO A 17 7.20 -2.94 13.54
CA PRO A 17 5.99 -3.75 13.49
C PRO A 17 4.89 -3.15 14.39
N SER A 18 3.66 -3.14 13.89
CA SER A 18 2.52 -2.65 14.66
C SER A 18 1.80 -3.80 15.34
N GLY A 19 1.68 -3.74 16.67
CA GLY A 19 0.93 -4.71 17.49
C GLY A 19 -0.55 -4.83 17.12
N SER A 20 -1.09 -3.86 16.38
CA SER A 20 -2.48 -3.84 15.91
C SER A 20 -2.80 -4.92 14.87
N PHE A 21 -1.79 -5.50 14.21
CA PHE A 21 -1.95 -6.55 13.20
C PHE A 21 -1.24 -7.83 13.63
N SER A 22 -1.98 -8.90 13.87
CA SER A 22 -1.42 -10.14 14.42
C SER A 22 -0.81 -11.07 13.37
N GLY A 23 -1.02 -10.81 12.08
CA GLY A 23 -0.47 -11.61 10.98
C GLY A 23 0.19 -10.79 9.87
N PRO A 24 0.63 -11.48 8.79
CA PRO A 24 1.36 -10.85 7.69
C PRO A 24 0.50 -9.78 7.02
N THR A 25 1.06 -8.58 6.89
CA THR A 25 0.32 -7.41 6.39
C THR A 25 1.20 -6.56 5.47
N ALA A 26 0.62 -6.17 4.35
CA ALA A 26 1.16 -5.23 3.38
C ALA A 26 0.54 -3.83 3.57
N PHE A 27 1.35 -2.86 3.97
CA PHE A 27 0.95 -1.47 4.18
C PHE A 27 1.37 -0.62 2.98
N GLY A 28 0.54 -0.59 1.93
CA GLY A 28 0.78 0.27 0.76
C GLY A 28 0.58 1.76 1.07
N LEU A 29 -0.41 2.08 1.91
CA LEU A 29 -0.65 3.42 2.44
C LEU A 29 -1.54 3.22 3.68
N TRP A 30 -0.94 2.94 4.83
CA TRP A 30 -1.71 2.79 6.06
C TRP A 30 -1.94 4.16 6.68
N ASP A 31 -3.17 4.63 6.52
CA ASP A 31 -3.72 5.89 6.99
C ASP A 31 -5.27 5.77 6.94
N ASP A 32 -5.97 6.84 7.29
CA ASP A 32 -7.43 6.93 7.24
C ASP A 32 -7.96 7.23 5.82
N LEU A 33 -8.10 6.16 5.04
CA LEU A 33 -8.68 6.19 3.69
C LEU A 33 -10.20 6.05 3.73
N TYR A 34 -10.89 6.79 2.86
CA TYR A 34 -12.34 6.86 2.80
C TYR A 34 -12.85 6.87 1.36
N ILE A 35 -14.05 6.31 1.17
CA ILE A 35 -14.83 6.38 -0.08
C ILE A 35 -16.06 7.23 0.19
N TYR A 36 -16.09 8.44 -0.36
CA TYR A 36 -17.20 9.38 -0.23
C TYR A 36 -18.37 8.99 -1.13
N LEU A 37 -19.59 9.12 -0.60
CA LEU A 37 -20.81 8.89 -1.38
C LEU A 37 -20.89 9.86 -2.57
N GLY A 38 -21.13 9.34 -3.76
CA GLY A 38 -21.28 10.13 -4.98
C GLY A 38 -19.96 10.51 -5.67
N THR A 39 -18.83 9.96 -5.25
CA THR A 39 -17.54 10.09 -5.95
C THR A 39 -17.22 8.84 -6.76
N SER A 40 -16.15 8.90 -7.56
CA SER A 40 -15.60 7.75 -8.30
C SER A 40 -14.56 6.95 -7.52
N GLU A 41 -14.42 7.20 -6.21
CA GLU A 41 -13.50 6.47 -5.34
C GLU A 41 -13.95 5.00 -5.23
N SER A 42 -12.99 4.07 -5.27
CA SER A 42 -13.24 2.63 -5.33
C SER A 42 -11.98 1.84 -5.01
N VAL A 43 -12.18 0.57 -4.64
CA VAL A 43 -11.12 -0.44 -4.59
C VAL A 43 -11.41 -1.50 -5.63
N TYR A 44 -10.50 -1.67 -6.59
CA TYR A 44 -10.58 -2.71 -7.62
C TYR A 44 -9.62 -3.84 -7.28
N TYR A 45 -9.96 -5.05 -7.68
CA TYR A 45 -9.05 -6.18 -7.58
C TYR A 45 -9.21 -7.14 -8.74
N GLY A 46 -8.13 -7.81 -9.10
CA GLY A 46 -8.15 -8.79 -10.18
C GLY A 46 -6.82 -9.49 -10.38
N ALA A 47 -6.89 -10.63 -11.07
CA ALA A 47 -5.71 -11.36 -11.50
C ALA A 47 -5.43 -11.06 -12.98
N THR A 48 -4.16 -10.81 -13.31
CA THR A 48 -3.68 -10.61 -14.69
C THR A 48 -2.56 -11.60 -15.01
N GLY A 49 -2.32 -11.83 -16.30
CA GLY A 49 -1.32 -12.80 -16.78
C GLY A 49 -1.86 -14.24 -16.86
N THR A 50 -0.96 -15.20 -16.98
CA THR A 50 -1.27 -16.62 -17.16
C THR A 50 -0.54 -17.48 -16.15
N TYR A 51 -1.14 -18.61 -15.76
CA TYR A 51 -0.50 -19.59 -14.88
C TYR A 51 0.86 -20.05 -15.49
N PRO A 52 1.92 -20.22 -14.69
CA PRO A 52 2.00 -20.06 -13.22
C PRO A 52 2.45 -18.66 -12.74
N ASN A 53 2.40 -17.63 -13.60
CA ASN A 53 3.00 -16.32 -13.34
C ASN A 53 1.95 -15.19 -13.32
N ARG A 54 0.83 -15.38 -12.62
CA ARG A 54 -0.22 -14.35 -12.51
C ARG A 54 0.15 -13.28 -11.47
N ASN A 55 -0.32 -12.07 -11.70
CA ASN A 55 -0.30 -11.00 -10.71
C ASN A 55 -1.69 -10.80 -10.13
N MET A 56 -1.83 -10.92 -8.81
CA MET A 56 -2.99 -10.43 -8.08
C MET A 56 -2.77 -8.96 -7.76
N ILE A 57 -3.66 -8.09 -8.21
CA ILE A 57 -3.57 -6.64 -8.08
C ILE A 57 -4.75 -6.17 -7.24
N PHE A 58 -4.47 -5.32 -6.25
CA PHE A 58 -5.46 -4.51 -5.53
C PHE A 58 -5.15 -3.06 -5.83
N GLU A 59 -6.09 -2.35 -6.46
CA GLU A 59 -5.97 -0.95 -6.83
C GLU A 59 -6.88 -0.10 -5.97
N PHE A 60 -6.31 0.95 -5.39
CA PHE A 60 -6.99 1.87 -4.49
C PHE A 60 -7.08 3.23 -5.19
N TYR A 61 -8.31 3.68 -5.42
CA TYR A 61 -8.66 5.06 -5.75
C TYR A 61 -9.50 5.60 -4.61
N MET A 62 -8.90 6.27 -3.64
CA MET A 62 -9.59 6.69 -2.42
C MET A 62 -9.21 8.12 -2.06
N ALA A 63 -9.93 8.69 -1.09
CA ALA A 63 -9.56 9.98 -0.52
C ALA A 63 -9.21 9.85 0.97
N HIS A 64 -8.69 10.92 1.55
CA HIS A 64 -8.50 11.01 3.01
C HIS A 64 -9.85 11.22 3.73
N PHE A 65 -10.03 10.66 4.92
CA PHE A 65 -11.29 10.74 5.67
C PHE A 65 -11.78 12.16 6.03
N THR A 66 -10.88 13.14 6.01
CA THR A 66 -11.21 14.55 6.28
C THR A 66 -11.42 15.40 5.03
N SER A 67 -11.09 14.89 3.84
CA SER A 67 -11.27 15.64 2.60
C SER A 67 -11.44 14.75 1.39
N SER A 68 -12.57 14.89 0.70
CA SER A 68 -12.87 14.23 -0.58
C SER A 68 -12.05 14.76 -1.76
N THR A 69 -11.16 15.74 -1.54
CA THR A 69 -10.26 16.26 -2.59
C THR A 69 -8.81 15.83 -2.40
N ARG A 70 -8.49 15.19 -1.26
CA ARG A 70 -7.17 14.59 -1.01
C ARG A 70 -7.15 13.17 -1.56
N TYR A 71 -6.93 13.05 -2.86
CA TYR A 71 -6.97 11.78 -3.59
C TYR A 71 -5.67 10.98 -3.49
N PHE A 72 -5.83 9.66 -3.42
CA PHE A 72 -4.78 8.66 -3.36
C PHE A 72 -5.05 7.58 -4.40
N HIS A 73 -4.05 7.35 -5.25
CA HIS A 73 -4.08 6.32 -6.28
C HIS A 73 -2.81 5.47 -6.22
N PHE A 74 -2.98 4.23 -5.80
CA PHE A 74 -1.90 3.26 -5.70
C PHE A 74 -2.39 1.82 -5.88
N GLN A 75 -1.47 0.93 -6.17
CA GLN A 75 -1.72 -0.52 -6.26
C GLN A 75 -0.84 -1.28 -5.29
N ILE A 76 -1.34 -2.42 -4.82
CA ILE A 76 -0.60 -3.47 -4.15
C ILE A 76 -0.65 -4.72 -5.04
N VAL A 77 0.52 -5.26 -5.37
CA VAL A 77 0.68 -6.36 -6.32
C VAL A 77 1.40 -7.53 -5.66
N PHE A 78 0.83 -8.72 -5.82
CA PHE A 78 1.42 -10.00 -5.42
C PHE A 78 1.60 -10.87 -6.67
N ASN A 79 2.78 -11.46 -6.85
CA ASN A 79 3.05 -12.36 -7.97
C ASN A 79 3.00 -13.81 -7.51
N GLU A 80 2.25 -14.65 -8.23
CA GLU A 80 2.04 -16.07 -7.92
C GLU A 80 3.36 -16.87 -7.89
N ALA A 81 4.31 -16.55 -8.78
CA ALA A 81 5.60 -17.23 -8.84
C ALA A 81 6.64 -16.68 -7.86
N SER A 82 6.37 -15.55 -7.20
CA SER A 82 7.29 -14.87 -6.28
C SER A 82 6.58 -14.46 -4.99
N SER A 83 6.20 -15.44 -4.17
CA SER A 83 5.41 -15.21 -2.94
C SER A 83 6.11 -14.36 -1.87
N ASN A 84 7.44 -14.20 -1.96
CA ASN A 84 8.24 -13.35 -1.08
C ASN A 84 8.35 -11.89 -1.56
N ILE A 85 7.73 -11.55 -2.70
CA ILE A 85 7.77 -10.22 -3.29
C ILE A 85 6.42 -9.54 -3.13
N VAL A 86 6.45 -8.31 -2.60
CA VAL A 86 5.29 -7.41 -2.55
C VAL A 86 5.68 -6.12 -3.24
N THR A 87 4.90 -5.71 -4.23
CA THR A 87 5.16 -4.48 -5.00
C THR A 87 4.03 -3.48 -4.79
N TYR A 88 4.41 -2.25 -4.46
CA TYR A 88 3.51 -1.10 -4.45
C TYR A 88 3.80 -0.22 -5.66
N LYS A 89 2.74 0.24 -6.31
CA LYS A 89 2.82 1.18 -7.44
C LYS A 89 2.04 2.42 -7.09
N TYR A 90 2.70 3.56 -7.03
CA TYR A 90 2.09 4.85 -6.73
C TYR A 90 1.97 5.67 -7.98
N TYR A 91 0.78 6.21 -8.20
CA TYR A 91 0.45 7.08 -9.34
C TYR A 91 0.36 8.51 -8.85
N GLN A 92 -0.38 8.70 -7.76
CA GLN A 92 -0.61 9.99 -7.12
C GLN A 92 -0.94 9.81 -5.64
N VAL A 93 -0.29 10.56 -4.74
CA VAL A 93 -0.68 10.63 -3.33
C VAL A 93 -0.72 12.09 -2.89
N ALA A 94 -1.92 12.61 -2.60
CA ALA A 94 -2.15 14.04 -2.38
C ALA A 94 -1.27 14.69 -1.30
N ASP A 95 -0.83 13.95 -0.28
CA ASP A 95 0.06 14.42 0.79
C ASP A 95 1.46 13.78 0.75
N GLY A 96 1.77 13.00 -0.30
CA GLY A 96 3.04 12.30 -0.44
C GLY A 96 3.35 11.28 0.66
N GLY A 97 2.35 10.86 1.45
CA GLY A 97 2.53 9.94 2.58
C GLY A 97 2.87 10.63 3.91
N ALA A 98 2.63 11.94 4.04
CA ALA A 98 2.95 12.73 5.24
C ALA A 98 2.30 12.23 6.54
N SER A 99 1.23 11.44 6.47
CA SER A 99 0.52 10.86 7.61
C SER A 99 0.38 9.34 7.53
N ALA A 100 1.14 8.70 6.62
CA ALA A 100 0.97 7.28 6.33
C ALA A 100 2.17 6.46 6.81
N THR A 101 1.89 5.20 7.15
CA THR A 101 2.93 4.16 7.28
C THR A 101 2.96 3.27 6.05
N ILE A 102 4.17 3.05 5.53
CA ILE A 102 4.41 2.25 4.33
C ILE A 102 5.45 1.18 4.64
N GLY A 103 5.10 -0.07 4.34
CA GLY A 103 5.97 -1.19 4.65
C GLY A 103 5.28 -2.54 4.56
N VAL A 104 5.93 -3.56 5.10
CA VAL A 104 5.38 -4.89 5.31
C VAL A 104 5.77 -5.39 6.70
N GLN A 105 4.93 -6.22 7.31
CA GLN A 105 5.27 -6.93 8.55
C GLN A 105 4.80 -8.38 8.50
N SER A 106 5.46 -9.28 9.25
CA SER A 106 5.03 -10.66 9.41
C SER A 106 4.00 -10.86 10.52
N SER A 107 4.06 -10.06 11.58
CA SER A 107 3.11 -10.02 12.71
C SER A 107 3.42 -8.82 13.59
N GLY A 108 2.59 -8.56 14.61
CA GLY A 108 2.73 -7.39 15.49
C GLY A 108 3.96 -7.38 16.39
N SER A 109 4.68 -8.50 16.49
CA SER A 109 5.99 -8.59 17.16
C SER A 109 7.06 -9.25 16.27
N GLY A 110 6.78 -9.36 14.97
CA GLY A 110 7.63 -10.06 14.02
C GLY A 110 8.56 -9.13 13.25
N TYR A 111 9.23 -9.71 12.25
CA TYR A 111 10.03 -8.95 11.29
C TYR A 111 9.16 -7.96 10.51
N SER A 112 9.70 -6.77 10.27
CA SER A 112 9.09 -5.75 9.43
C SER A 112 10.13 -5.07 8.56
N MET A 113 9.67 -4.53 7.44
CA MET A 113 10.42 -3.58 6.62
C MET A 113 9.59 -2.33 6.49
N THR A 114 10.16 -1.20 6.90
CA THR A 114 9.52 0.11 6.84
C THR A 114 10.20 0.94 5.77
N TYR A 115 9.40 1.46 4.84
CA TYR A 115 9.88 2.43 3.85
C TYR A 115 9.70 3.86 4.38
N SER A 116 8.53 4.18 4.93
CA SER A 116 8.25 5.50 5.51
C SER A 116 7.24 5.42 6.65
N VAL A 117 7.31 6.42 7.52
CA VAL A 117 6.32 6.73 8.57
C VAL A 117 6.20 8.25 8.61
N ASP A 118 4.98 8.75 8.42
CA ASP A 118 4.64 10.18 8.56
C ASP A 118 5.61 11.11 7.82
N SER A 119 5.96 10.75 6.58
CA SER A 119 7.03 11.40 5.81
C SER A 119 6.70 11.49 4.32
N ILE A 120 6.92 12.67 3.75
CA ILE A 120 6.70 12.94 2.32
C ILE A 120 7.78 12.22 1.50
N THR A 121 7.44 11.04 1.00
CA THR A 121 8.34 10.15 0.25
C THR A 121 7.72 9.66 -1.06
N LEU A 122 6.40 9.81 -1.20
CA LEU A 122 5.64 9.38 -2.38
C LEU A 122 5.42 10.54 -3.36
N PRO A 123 5.03 10.24 -4.61
CA PRO A 123 4.67 11.24 -5.61
C PRO A 123 3.55 12.18 -5.12
N TYR A 124 3.93 13.41 -4.77
CA TYR A 124 3.05 14.45 -4.26
C TYR A 124 2.34 15.22 -5.38
N GLY A 125 1.08 15.60 -5.16
CA GLY A 125 0.32 16.50 -6.04
C GLY A 125 -0.92 15.87 -6.67
N SER A 126 -1.51 16.57 -7.64
CA SER A 126 -2.84 16.29 -8.21
C SER A 126 -2.82 15.67 -9.63
N SER A 127 -1.69 15.14 -10.08
CA SER A 127 -1.59 14.60 -11.44
C SER A 127 -2.13 13.17 -11.50
N THR A 128 -3.30 12.99 -12.12
CA THR A 128 -3.81 11.67 -12.48
C THR A 128 -2.93 11.11 -13.59
N THR A 129 -1.94 10.31 -13.22
CA THR A 129 -1.06 9.63 -14.17
C THR A 129 -1.65 8.28 -14.53
N ASN A 130 -1.56 7.88 -15.81
CA ASN A 130 -1.97 6.54 -16.26
C ASN A 130 -0.88 5.48 -16.00
N SER A 131 0.29 5.91 -15.54
CA SER A 131 1.44 5.06 -15.26
C SER A 131 1.99 5.40 -13.88
N PRO A 132 2.45 4.41 -13.10
CA PRO A 132 3.01 4.68 -11.79
C PRO A 132 4.28 5.51 -11.93
N THR A 133 4.43 6.49 -11.05
CA THR A 133 5.60 7.39 -10.97
C THR A 133 6.59 6.93 -9.90
N LEU A 134 6.18 6.02 -9.02
CA LEU A 134 7.05 5.31 -8.09
C LEU A 134 6.58 3.86 -7.96
N THR A 135 7.51 2.93 -8.13
CA THR A 135 7.33 1.52 -7.77
C THR A 135 8.25 1.19 -6.61
N LEU A 136 7.70 0.60 -5.56
CA LEU A 136 8.41 0.15 -4.37
C LEU A 136 8.25 -1.37 -4.26
N THR A 137 9.37 -2.10 -4.17
CA THR A 137 9.35 -3.56 -4.11
C THR A 137 10.03 -4.04 -2.83
N PHE A 138 9.31 -4.83 -2.04
CA PHE A 138 9.83 -5.51 -0.85
C PHE A 138 10.16 -6.96 -1.17
N ASN A 139 11.32 -7.42 -0.70
CA ASN A 139 11.70 -8.83 -0.70
C ASN A 139 11.80 -9.33 0.74
N THR A 140 10.79 -10.11 1.15
CA THR A 140 10.68 -10.61 2.52
C THR A 140 11.65 -11.74 2.85
N ASN A 141 12.30 -12.35 1.85
CA ASN A 141 13.35 -13.35 2.09
C ASN A 141 14.68 -12.69 2.47
N THR A 142 15.00 -11.54 1.86
CA THR A 142 16.26 -10.83 2.09
C THR A 142 16.16 -9.71 3.10
N GLY A 143 14.94 -9.30 3.49
CA GLY A 143 14.74 -8.16 4.38
C GLY A 143 15.13 -6.83 3.74
N SER A 144 15.02 -6.72 2.41
CA SER A 144 15.39 -5.53 1.65
C SER A 144 14.23 -4.98 0.83
N TYR A 145 14.28 -3.70 0.51
CA TYR A 145 13.39 -3.06 -0.45
C TYR A 145 14.15 -2.20 -1.45
N SER A 146 13.53 -1.92 -2.59
CA SER A 146 14.06 -1.04 -3.64
C SER A 146 12.96 -0.17 -4.23
N THR A 147 13.35 0.99 -4.77
CA THR A 147 12.47 1.90 -5.49
C THR A 147 12.90 2.04 -6.95
N SER A 148 11.96 2.30 -7.84
CA SER A 148 12.20 2.70 -9.23
C SER A 148 11.13 3.71 -9.68
N GLY A 149 11.51 4.71 -10.46
CA GLY A 149 10.63 5.70 -11.07
C GLY A 149 10.69 5.66 -12.60
#